data_AF-A0A9E5RIC3-F1
#
_entry.id   AF-A0A9E5RIC3-F1
#
_cell.length_a   1.000
_cell.length_b   1.000
_cell.length_c   1.000
_cell.angle_alpha   90.00
_cell.angle_beta   90.00
_cell.angle_gamma   90.00
#
_symmetry.space_group_name_H-M   'P 1'
#
loop_
_entity.id
_entity.type
_entity.pdbx_description
1 polymer ?
#
loop_
_entity_poly.entity_id
_entity_poly.type
_entity_poly.pdbx_seq_one_letter_code
_entity_poly.pdbx_strand_id
1 'polypeptide(L)'
;MKGDRPLSSLFNRHLQLRWRFLPQVSLFWSGVAIALLLSILLHFQFPISTLAQVNPQTPSSSLPSPQVHPLPSTLAQWQDTSNQGDYFSEISPTELGYLVWSRFPVKIYVEPPSEELVESSYSESGTDLHRSLDWFEAVTQSIQEWNAYLPLEQVDSPEGADISIWRSTPPLQGWHEGNLRARSAETRYQIYRVNPVNGSAYLTQRFNILLRPSQTEEYIRAAARHELGHALGIWGHSLSETDALYFSQVRNPPPISPRDVNTLKRIYQQPTQLGWPLN
;
A
#
# COMPACT_ATOMS: atom_id res chain seq x y z
N MET A 1 47.60 -0.99 58.39
CA MET A 1 47.11 -0.73 59.76
C MET A 1 45.80 0.01 59.59
N LYS A 2 44.68 -0.68 59.85
CA LYS A 2 43.84 -0.53 61.06
C LYS A 2 43.19 0.85 61.06
N GLY A 3 41.92 0.97 60.68
CA GLY A 3 40.76 0.58 61.51
C GLY A 3 40.03 1.89 61.84
N ASP A 4 38.73 2.03 61.95
CA ASP A 4 37.69 1.08 62.34
C ASP A 4 36.32 1.67 61.93
N ARG A 5 35.43 0.84 61.36
CA ARG A 5 33.98 0.87 61.66
C ARG A 5 33.82 0.29 63.09
N PRO A 6 32.68 0.32 63.85
CA PRO A 6 31.33 0.16 63.29
C PRO A 6 30.10 0.50 64.21
N LEU A 7 28.90 0.04 63.77
CA LEU A 7 27.68 -0.33 64.54
C LEU A 7 26.93 0.82 65.26
N SER A 8 25.60 0.88 65.34
CA SER A 8 24.56 -0.14 65.59
C SER A 8 23.17 0.50 65.27
N SER A 9 22.22 -0.20 64.60
CA SER A 9 21.13 -1.00 65.21
C SER A 9 19.98 -0.10 65.77
N LEU A 10 18.66 -0.33 65.62
CA LEU A 10 17.82 -1.53 65.72
C LEU A 10 16.32 -1.16 65.44
N PHE A 11 15.50 -2.20 65.21
CA PHE A 11 14.03 -2.30 65.39
C PHE A 11 13.07 -1.61 64.38
N ASN A 12 12.28 -2.30 63.54
CA ASN A 12 11.24 -3.35 63.72
C ASN A 12 9.86 -2.80 64.15
N ARG A 13 8.85 -2.90 63.27
CA ARG A 13 7.45 -3.28 63.61
C ARG A 13 6.55 -3.49 62.39
N HIS A 14 5.95 -4.67 62.37
CA HIS A 14 4.81 -5.10 61.57
C HIS A 14 3.55 -4.25 61.79
N LEU A 15 2.70 -4.14 60.75
CA LEU A 15 1.25 -4.17 60.92
C LEU A 15 0.57 -4.73 59.66
N GLN A 16 0.07 -5.96 59.80
CA GLN A 16 -0.99 -6.52 58.96
C GLN A 16 -2.33 -6.02 59.47
N LEU A 17 -3.32 -5.80 58.59
CA LEU A 17 -4.72 -6.05 58.94
C LEU A 17 -5.56 -6.37 57.70
N ARG A 18 -5.98 -7.63 57.68
CA ARG A 18 -7.03 -8.22 56.84
C ARG A 18 -8.39 -7.81 57.39
N TRP A 19 -9.36 -7.62 56.50
CA TRP A 19 -10.78 -7.88 56.83
C TRP A 19 -11.40 -8.74 55.71
N ARG A 20 -11.66 -10.00 56.06
CA ARG A 20 -12.66 -10.87 55.43
C ARG A 20 -13.85 -10.89 56.40
N PHE A 21 -15.09 -10.92 55.91
CA PHE A 21 -16.06 -12.01 56.13
C PHE A 21 -17.47 -11.59 55.62
N LEU A 22 -17.94 -12.39 54.66
CA LEU A 22 -19.31 -12.75 54.23
C LEU A 22 -20.19 -13.30 55.40
N PRO A 23 -21.45 -13.83 55.25
CA PRO A 23 -22.50 -13.81 54.20
C PRO A 23 -24.00 -13.80 54.71
N GLN A 24 -24.95 -13.98 53.75
CA GLN A 24 -26.31 -14.61 53.79
C GLN A 24 -27.54 -13.89 54.37
N VAL A 25 -28.67 -13.93 53.61
CA VAL A 25 -30.06 -14.41 53.92
C VAL A 25 -30.94 -14.08 52.69
N SER A 26 -31.19 -15.00 51.74
CA SER A 26 -32.35 -15.92 51.55
C SER A 26 -33.77 -15.32 51.48
N LEU A 27 -34.38 -15.44 50.28
CA LEU A 27 -35.73 -15.98 49.92
C LEU A 27 -37.04 -15.52 50.64
N PHE A 28 -38.10 -15.48 49.83
CA PHE A 28 -39.56 -15.41 50.10
C PHE A 28 -40.23 -14.03 50.20
N TRP A 29 -40.73 -13.54 49.05
CA TRP A 29 -42.14 -13.13 48.94
C TRP A 29 -42.70 -13.61 47.59
N SER A 30 -43.55 -14.62 47.69
CA SER A 30 -44.36 -15.22 46.65
C SER A 30 -45.70 -14.48 46.50
N GLY A 31 -46.15 -14.34 45.24
CA GLY A 31 -47.57 -14.25 44.90
C GLY A 31 -48.16 -12.83 44.93
N VAL A 32 -48.45 -12.29 43.74
CA VAL A 32 -49.70 -11.58 43.36
C VAL A 32 -49.60 -10.96 41.95
N ALA A 33 -48.42 -10.78 41.36
CA ALA A 33 -48.32 -10.17 40.02
C ALA A 33 -48.40 -11.16 38.82
N ILE A 34 -48.98 -12.35 39.02
CA ILE A 34 -49.26 -13.35 37.97
C ILE A 34 -50.77 -13.57 37.92
N ALA A 35 -51.54 -12.58 37.47
CA ALA A 35 -52.97 -12.73 37.18
C ALA A 35 -53.61 -11.61 36.33
N LEU A 36 -52.92 -10.48 36.07
CA LEU A 36 -53.54 -9.30 35.42
C LEU A 36 -52.79 -8.76 34.20
N LEU A 37 -51.88 -9.55 33.61
CA LEU A 37 -51.19 -9.21 32.36
C LEU A 37 -51.37 -10.26 31.25
N LEU A 38 -52.32 -11.18 31.44
CA LEU A 38 -52.63 -12.30 30.53
C LEU A 38 -54.03 -12.21 29.87
N SER A 39 -54.75 -11.09 29.99
CA SER A 39 -56.13 -10.96 29.49
C SER A 39 -56.42 -9.71 28.64
N ILE A 40 -55.42 -8.89 28.30
CA ILE A 40 -55.58 -7.74 27.39
C ILE A 40 -54.46 -7.77 26.34
N LEU A 41 -54.46 -8.78 25.48
CA LEU A 41 -53.71 -8.80 24.21
C LEU A 41 -54.27 -9.84 23.23
N LEU A 42 -55.56 -10.13 23.35
CA LEU A 42 -56.39 -10.68 22.27
C LEU A 42 -57.29 -9.51 21.85
N HIS A 43 -57.43 -9.28 20.54
CA HIS A 43 -58.19 -8.21 19.85
C HIS A 43 -57.42 -7.01 19.29
N PHE A 44 -56.22 -7.20 18.76
CA PHE A 44 -55.73 -6.35 17.66
C PHE A 44 -55.33 -7.21 16.47
N GLN A 45 -56.31 -7.47 15.60
CA GLN A 45 -56.07 -7.95 14.25
C GLN A 45 -55.52 -6.78 13.43
N PHE A 46 -54.20 -6.71 13.27
CA PHE A 46 -53.59 -5.86 12.26
C PHE A 46 -53.43 -6.67 10.97
N PRO A 47 -53.88 -6.14 9.82
CA PRO A 47 -53.72 -6.83 8.54
C PRO A 47 -52.24 -7.03 8.26
N ILE A 48 -51.88 -8.25 7.86
CA ILE A 48 -50.55 -8.60 7.39
C ILE A 48 -50.29 -7.70 6.17
N SER A 49 -49.58 -6.59 6.37
CA SER A 49 -48.95 -5.88 5.26
C SER A 49 -48.01 -6.87 4.61
N THR A 50 -48.35 -7.23 3.37
CA THR A 50 -47.47 -7.88 2.42
C THR A 50 -46.08 -7.30 2.57
N LEU A 51 -45.14 -8.09 3.10
CA LEU A 51 -43.72 -7.78 2.93
C LEU A 51 -43.53 -7.66 1.43
N ALA A 52 -43.28 -6.44 0.97
CA ALA A 52 -42.80 -6.19 -0.36
C ALA A 52 -41.67 -7.19 -0.60
N GLN A 53 -41.83 -8.06 -1.60
CA GLN A 53 -40.71 -8.76 -2.18
C GLN A 53 -39.70 -7.68 -2.53
N VAL A 54 -38.66 -7.54 -1.71
CA VAL A 54 -37.44 -6.85 -2.11
C VAL A 54 -36.95 -7.65 -3.30
N ASN A 55 -37.22 -7.15 -4.50
CA ASN A 55 -36.68 -7.70 -5.73
C ASN A 55 -35.16 -7.55 -5.63
N PRO A 56 -34.35 -8.62 -5.46
CA PRO A 56 -32.91 -8.49 -5.52
C PRO A 56 -32.53 -8.51 -7.01
N GLN A 57 -32.89 -7.44 -7.71
CA GLN A 57 -32.30 -7.10 -8.99
C GLN A 57 -31.49 -5.81 -8.81
N THR A 58 -30.52 -5.86 -7.89
CA THR A 58 -29.27 -5.18 -8.19
C THR A 58 -28.59 -6.07 -9.23
N PRO A 59 -28.36 -5.60 -10.48
CA PRO A 59 -27.46 -6.31 -11.35
C PRO A 59 -26.09 -6.30 -10.67
N SER A 60 -25.68 -7.45 -10.15
CA SER A 60 -24.32 -7.70 -9.72
C SER A 60 -23.47 -7.49 -10.96
N SER A 61 -22.85 -6.32 -11.11
CA SER A 61 -22.04 -6.05 -12.30
C SER A 61 -20.93 -7.10 -12.34
N SER A 62 -20.98 -7.99 -13.33
CA SER A 62 -20.07 -9.13 -13.38
C SER A 62 -18.74 -8.68 -13.97
N LEU A 63 -17.65 -9.31 -13.51
CA LEU A 63 -16.33 -9.00 -14.03
C LEU A 63 -16.26 -9.33 -15.53
N PRO A 64 -15.63 -8.48 -16.36
CA PRO A 64 -15.46 -8.76 -17.77
C PRO A 64 -14.53 -9.96 -17.98
N SER A 65 -14.70 -10.66 -19.09
CA SER A 65 -13.71 -11.63 -19.54
C SER A 65 -12.35 -10.92 -19.76
N PRO A 66 -11.22 -11.48 -19.29
CA PRO A 66 -9.91 -10.89 -19.50
C PRO A 66 -9.61 -10.62 -20.98
N GLN A 67 -9.15 -9.41 -21.30
CA GLN A 67 -8.86 -8.94 -22.66
C GLN A 67 -7.55 -8.15 -22.71
N VAL A 68 -6.90 -8.15 -23.87
CA VAL A 68 -5.62 -7.47 -24.10
C VAL A 68 -5.86 -6.01 -24.50
N HIS A 69 -5.20 -5.07 -23.84
CA HIS A 69 -5.21 -3.65 -24.24
C HIS A 69 -4.27 -3.40 -25.42
N PRO A 70 -4.55 -2.39 -26.27
CA PRO A 70 -3.57 -1.91 -27.23
C PRO A 70 -2.28 -1.48 -26.52
N LEU A 71 -1.12 -1.82 -27.10
CA LEU A 71 0.16 -1.34 -26.58
C LEU A 71 0.26 0.19 -26.70
N PRO A 72 0.81 0.90 -25.69
CA PRO A 72 1.19 2.29 -25.86
C PRO A 72 2.25 2.41 -26.95
N SER A 73 2.26 3.53 -27.68
CA SER A 73 3.11 3.73 -28.87
C SER A 73 4.59 3.49 -28.59
N THR A 74 5.08 3.93 -27.43
CA THR A 74 6.46 3.73 -26.97
C THR A 74 6.83 2.23 -26.86
N LEU A 75 6.00 1.41 -26.22
CA LEU A 75 6.23 -0.04 -26.13
C LEU A 75 5.99 -0.75 -27.47
N ALA A 76 5.04 -0.29 -28.28
CA ALA A 76 4.80 -0.85 -29.60
C ALA A 76 6.04 -0.69 -30.50
N GLN A 77 6.68 0.48 -30.44
CA GLN A 77 7.88 0.83 -31.21
C GLN A 77 9.18 0.26 -30.64
N TRP A 78 9.21 -0.10 -29.35
CA TRP A 78 10.38 -0.70 -28.72
C TRP A 78 10.85 -1.97 -29.43
N GLN A 79 12.15 -2.02 -29.73
CA GLN A 79 12.85 -3.16 -30.31
C GLN A 79 14.14 -3.41 -29.54
N ASP A 80 14.31 -4.63 -29.06
CA ASP A 80 15.58 -5.06 -28.48
C ASP A 80 16.54 -5.52 -29.58
N THR A 81 17.43 -4.62 -29.98
CA THR A 81 18.46 -4.87 -31.00
C THR A 81 19.52 -5.88 -30.56
N SER A 82 19.66 -6.09 -29.24
CA SER A 82 20.62 -7.01 -28.64
C SER A 82 20.04 -8.39 -28.32
N ASN A 83 18.72 -8.57 -28.50
CA ASN A 83 17.99 -9.82 -28.26
C ASN A 83 18.34 -10.48 -26.90
N GLN A 84 18.29 -9.69 -25.82
CA GLN A 84 18.62 -10.13 -24.45
C GLN A 84 17.49 -10.93 -23.79
N GLY A 85 16.34 -11.06 -24.46
CA GLY A 85 15.18 -11.79 -23.95
C GLY A 85 14.45 -11.02 -22.85
N ASP A 86 13.64 -11.73 -22.08
CA ASP A 86 12.88 -11.19 -20.95
C ASP A 86 13.04 -12.09 -19.70
N TYR A 87 12.32 -11.78 -18.64
CA TYR A 87 12.15 -12.64 -17.47
C TYR A 87 10.66 -12.78 -17.12
N PHE A 88 9.80 -12.81 -18.14
CA PHE A 88 8.35 -12.86 -17.95
C PHE A 88 7.89 -14.14 -17.20
N SER A 89 8.68 -15.23 -17.25
CA SER A 89 8.44 -16.43 -16.46
C SER A 89 8.46 -16.20 -14.94
N GLU A 90 9.15 -15.15 -14.49
CA GLU A 90 9.24 -14.77 -13.07
C GLU A 90 8.07 -13.87 -12.64
N ILE A 91 7.18 -13.52 -13.56
CA ILE A 91 6.05 -12.63 -13.30
C ILE A 91 4.78 -13.45 -13.17
N SER A 92 4.14 -13.34 -12.01
CA SER A 92 2.85 -14.00 -11.75
C SER A 92 1.69 -13.02 -11.94
N PRO A 93 0.59 -13.44 -12.58
CA PRO A 93 -0.61 -12.61 -12.66
C PRO A 93 -1.29 -12.49 -11.30
N THR A 94 -2.14 -11.46 -11.18
CA THR A 94 -3.11 -11.34 -10.08
C THR A 94 -4.40 -12.09 -10.42
N GLU A 95 -5.36 -12.11 -9.50
CA GLU A 95 -6.71 -12.65 -9.75
C GLU A 95 -7.44 -11.97 -10.92
N LEU A 96 -7.06 -10.72 -11.26
CA LEU A 96 -7.63 -9.94 -12.35
C LEU A 96 -6.78 -9.98 -13.63
N GLY A 97 -5.75 -10.83 -13.67
CA GLY A 97 -4.74 -10.86 -14.73
C GLY A 97 -3.53 -10.00 -14.38
N TYR A 98 -2.81 -9.52 -15.39
CA TYR A 98 -1.63 -8.70 -15.20
C TYR A 98 -1.98 -7.24 -14.88
N LEU A 99 -1.13 -6.56 -14.11
CA LEU A 99 -1.26 -5.15 -13.78
C LEU A 99 -0.85 -4.32 -15.01
N VAL A 100 -1.83 -3.81 -15.74
CA VAL A 100 -1.63 -3.06 -16.99
C VAL A 100 -2.37 -1.74 -16.89
N TRP A 101 -1.67 -0.64 -17.17
CA TRP A 101 -2.31 0.66 -17.37
C TRP A 101 -2.94 0.74 -18.75
N SER A 102 -4.23 1.05 -18.82
CA SER A 102 -4.97 1.20 -20.09
C SER A 102 -5.25 2.66 -20.47
N ARG A 103 -4.91 3.60 -19.59
CA ARG A 103 -5.09 5.03 -19.77
C ARG A 103 -3.74 5.71 -19.63
N PHE A 104 -3.47 6.62 -20.55
CA PHE A 104 -2.21 7.34 -20.64
C PHE A 104 -2.45 8.84 -20.81
N PRO A 105 -1.54 9.69 -20.31
CA PRO A 105 -0.36 9.33 -19.50
C PRO A 105 -0.76 8.80 -18.12
N VAL A 106 0.10 7.97 -17.53
CA VAL A 106 -0.04 7.55 -16.12
C VAL A 106 0.42 8.72 -15.25
N LYS A 107 -0.46 9.18 -14.36
CA LYS A 107 -0.20 10.35 -13.51
C LYS A 107 0.58 9.96 -12.27
N ILE A 108 1.69 10.64 -12.03
CA ILE A 108 2.59 10.34 -10.92
C ILE A 108 2.74 11.57 -10.03
N TYR A 109 2.44 11.42 -8.75
CA TYR A 109 2.75 12.41 -7.73
C TYR A 109 4.06 12.02 -7.02
N VAL A 110 4.92 13.02 -6.79
CA VAL A 110 6.13 12.89 -5.96
C VAL A 110 6.03 13.92 -4.85
N GLU A 111 6.18 13.49 -3.60
CA GLU A 111 6.19 14.39 -2.45
C GLU A 111 7.29 15.46 -2.59
N PRO A 112 6.95 16.76 -2.71
CA PRO A 112 7.95 17.81 -2.80
C PRO A 112 8.60 18.04 -1.42
N PRO A 113 9.77 18.71 -1.36
CA PRO A 113 10.27 19.25 -0.10
C PRO A 113 9.20 20.07 0.62
N SER A 114 9.01 19.86 1.92
CA SER A 114 7.97 20.57 2.66
C SER A 114 8.24 22.08 2.73
N GLU A 115 7.18 22.88 2.69
CA GLU A 115 7.28 24.35 2.80
C GLU A 115 8.00 24.75 4.09
N GLU A 116 7.76 24.06 5.20
CA GLU A 116 8.45 24.26 6.48
C GLU A 116 9.98 24.06 6.37
N LEU A 117 10.43 23.04 5.63
CA LEU A 117 11.85 22.81 5.39
C LEU A 117 12.45 23.92 4.51
N VAL A 118 11.68 24.43 3.55
CA VAL A 118 12.11 25.56 2.70
C VAL A 118 12.25 26.83 3.53
N GLU A 119 11.27 27.15 4.38
CA GLU A 119 11.28 28.36 5.22
C GLU A 119 12.39 28.33 6.28
N SER A 120 12.61 27.18 6.93
CA SER A 120 13.68 27.03 7.94
C SER A 120 15.09 27.00 7.35
N SER A 121 15.24 26.70 6.05
CA SER A 121 16.56 26.72 5.38
C SER A 121 17.21 28.10 5.29
N TYR A 122 16.42 29.18 5.44
CA TYR A 122 16.92 30.55 5.46
C TYR A 122 17.62 30.92 6.78
N SER A 123 17.47 30.12 7.84
CA SER A 123 18.00 30.40 9.19
C SER A 123 19.02 29.37 9.72
N GLU A 124 19.13 28.17 9.13
CA GLU A 124 20.06 27.12 9.55
C GLU A 124 20.94 26.59 8.39
N SER A 125 21.93 25.74 8.70
CA SER A 125 22.72 25.04 7.67
C SER A 125 21.79 24.12 6.88
N GLY A 126 21.30 24.56 5.72
CA GLY A 126 20.25 23.94 4.90
C GLY A 126 20.52 22.51 4.36
N THR A 127 21.32 21.70 5.05
CA THR A 127 21.66 20.31 4.72
C THR A 127 20.44 19.41 4.58
N ASP A 128 19.39 19.60 5.37
CA ASP A 128 18.17 18.80 5.25
C ASP A 128 17.31 19.18 4.04
N LEU A 129 17.28 20.46 3.67
CA LEU A 129 16.67 20.90 2.42
C LEU A 129 17.42 20.32 1.21
N HIS A 130 18.75 20.37 1.20
CA HIS A 130 19.56 19.78 0.11
C HIS A 130 19.25 18.28 -0.02
N ARG A 131 19.26 17.51 1.07
CA ARG A 131 18.88 16.09 1.03
C ARG A 131 17.45 15.85 0.54
N SER A 132 16.53 16.78 0.83
CA SER A 132 15.15 16.68 0.34
C SER A 132 15.07 16.96 -1.17
N LEU A 133 15.83 17.93 -1.66
CA LEU A 133 15.94 18.24 -3.09
C LEU A 133 16.62 17.11 -3.86
N ASP A 134 17.76 16.59 -3.37
CA ASP A 134 18.48 15.47 -3.99
C ASP A 134 17.58 14.23 -4.11
N TRP A 135 16.79 13.94 -3.06
CA TRP A 135 15.81 12.85 -3.10
C TRP A 135 14.74 13.10 -4.18
N PHE A 136 14.17 14.30 -4.22
CA PHE A 136 13.12 14.65 -5.18
C PHE A 136 13.64 14.60 -6.63
N GLU A 137 14.85 15.10 -6.87
CA GLU A 137 15.51 15.06 -8.17
C GLU A 137 15.80 13.63 -8.62
N ALA A 138 16.35 12.79 -7.73
CA ALA A 138 16.63 11.38 -8.04
C ALA A 138 15.36 10.59 -8.41
N VAL A 139 14.25 10.83 -7.71
CA VAL A 139 12.95 10.21 -8.03
C VAL A 139 12.41 10.74 -9.36
N THR A 140 12.45 12.06 -9.56
CA THR A 140 12.01 12.71 -10.82
C THR A 140 12.80 12.19 -12.03
N GLN A 141 14.11 12.01 -11.88
CA GLN A 141 14.96 11.43 -12.92
C GLN A 141 14.58 9.98 -13.25
N SER A 142 14.23 9.19 -12.23
CA SER A 142 13.76 7.81 -12.43
C SER A 142 12.42 7.74 -13.18
N ILE A 143 11.52 8.72 -12.94
CA ILE A 143 10.29 8.88 -13.72
C ILE A 143 10.64 9.18 -15.19
N GLN A 144 11.56 10.13 -15.45
CA GLN A 144 11.96 10.47 -16.80
C GLN A 144 12.56 9.29 -17.57
N GLU A 145 13.34 8.44 -16.91
CA GLU A 145 13.90 7.23 -17.53
C GLU A 145 12.82 6.22 -17.94
N TRP A 146 11.85 5.96 -17.06
CA TRP A 146 10.71 5.11 -17.41
C TRP A 146 9.80 5.76 -18.47
N ASN A 147 9.74 7.09 -18.50
CA ASN A 147 8.95 7.84 -19.49
C ASN A 147 9.42 7.60 -20.93
N ALA A 148 10.66 7.14 -21.13
CA ALA A 148 11.15 6.70 -22.45
C ALA A 148 10.39 5.47 -22.99
N TYR A 149 9.80 4.66 -22.11
CA TYR A 149 9.16 3.38 -22.45
C TYR A 149 7.65 3.39 -22.24
N LEU A 150 7.13 4.25 -21.37
CA LEU A 150 5.70 4.34 -21.08
C LEU A 150 5.32 5.81 -20.85
N PRO A 151 4.21 6.36 -21.38
CA PRO A 151 3.86 7.76 -21.15
C PRO A 151 3.50 8.05 -19.69
N LEU A 152 4.34 8.82 -19.01
CA LEU A 152 4.19 9.25 -17.61
C LEU A 152 4.07 10.79 -17.55
N GLU A 153 3.24 11.28 -16.64
CA GLU A 153 3.06 12.70 -16.37
C GLU A 153 3.19 12.95 -14.87
N GLN A 154 4.11 13.82 -14.47
CA GLN A 154 4.20 14.24 -13.07
C GLN A 154 3.13 15.29 -12.78
N VAL A 155 2.41 15.13 -11.67
CA VAL A 155 1.36 16.03 -11.20
C VAL A 155 1.69 16.60 -9.81
N ASP A 156 1.21 17.80 -9.52
CA ASP A 156 1.57 18.53 -8.29
C ASP A 156 0.78 18.09 -7.05
N SER A 157 -0.28 17.30 -7.24
CA SER A 157 -1.18 16.88 -6.16
C SER A 157 -1.39 15.37 -6.19
N PRO A 158 -1.43 14.71 -5.02
CA PRO A 158 -1.72 13.28 -4.93
C PRO A 158 -3.18 12.96 -5.29
N GLU A 159 -4.09 13.94 -5.20
CA GLU A 159 -5.48 13.80 -5.60
C GLU A 159 -5.60 13.59 -7.12
N GLY A 160 -5.85 12.35 -7.51
CA GLY A 160 -5.98 11.98 -8.93
C GLY A 160 -4.69 11.51 -9.58
N ALA A 161 -3.62 11.32 -8.80
CA ALA A 161 -2.46 10.55 -9.23
C ALA A 161 -2.80 9.05 -9.29
N ASP A 162 -2.28 8.38 -10.31
CA ASP A 162 -2.34 6.92 -10.46
C ASP A 162 -1.27 6.23 -9.61
N ILE A 163 -0.11 6.89 -9.44
CA ILE A 163 1.01 6.47 -8.61
C ILE A 163 1.40 7.63 -7.69
N SER A 164 1.51 7.38 -6.39
CA SER A 164 2.01 8.37 -5.42
C SER A 164 3.31 7.89 -4.79
N ILE A 165 4.35 8.73 -4.79
CA ILE A 165 5.66 8.44 -4.22
C ILE A 165 5.93 9.35 -3.04
N TRP A 166 6.15 8.74 -1.87
CA TRP A 166 6.33 9.43 -0.60
C TRP A 166 7.74 9.24 -0.06
N ARG A 167 8.29 10.33 0.49
CA ARG A 167 9.59 10.38 1.16
C ARG A 167 9.43 9.88 2.59
N SER A 168 9.24 8.58 2.75
CA SER A 168 8.95 7.95 4.03
C SER A 168 9.67 6.62 4.20
N THR A 169 9.95 6.26 5.46
CA THR A 169 10.53 4.96 5.78
C THR A 169 9.43 3.89 5.80
N PRO A 170 9.53 2.82 4.98
CA PRO A 170 8.56 1.74 5.03
C PRO A 170 8.48 1.09 6.42
N PRO A 171 7.30 0.56 6.82
CA PRO A 171 7.16 -0.19 8.06
C PRO A 171 8.16 -1.36 8.14
N LEU A 172 8.63 -1.65 9.35
CA LEU A 172 9.51 -2.79 9.58
C LEU A 172 8.77 -4.09 9.26
N GLN A 173 9.39 -4.95 8.44
CA GLN A 173 8.87 -6.28 8.19
C GLN A 173 9.41 -7.25 9.25
N GLY A 174 8.51 -7.99 9.90
CA GLY A 174 8.89 -9.14 10.72
C GLY A 174 9.28 -10.31 9.83
N TRP A 175 10.47 -10.85 10.02
CA TRP A 175 10.91 -12.12 9.43
C TRP A 175 11.30 -13.07 10.56
N HIS A 176 10.39 -13.97 10.94
CA HIS A 176 10.53 -14.99 12.02
C HIS A 176 11.03 -14.48 13.39
N GLU A 177 10.28 -14.79 14.46
CA GLU A 177 10.70 -14.69 15.87
C GLU A 177 11.74 -13.59 16.21
N GLY A 178 11.33 -12.32 16.10
CA GLY A 178 12.07 -11.19 16.68
C GLY A 178 13.04 -10.43 15.75
N ASN A 179 13.25 -10.86 14.50
CA ASN A 179 14.06 -10.10 13.54
C ASN A 179 13.20 -9.13 12.71
N LEU A 180 13.43 -7.83 12.92
CA LEU A 180 12.85 -6.74 12.13
C LEU A 180 13.84 -6.31 11.06
N ARG A 181 13.46 -6.41 9.78
CA ARG A 181 14.29 -5.93 8.67
C ARG A 181 13.80 -4.57 8.19
N ALA A 182 14.68 -3.58 8.23
CA ALA A 182 14.48 -2.30 7.59
C ALA A 182 14.46 -2.49 6.06
N ARG A 183 13.49 -1.88 5.39
CA ARG A 183 13.43 -1.80 3.94
C ARG A 183 13.84 -0.41 3.47
N SER A 184 14.46 -0.37 2.30
CA SER A 184 14.79 0.87 1.59
C SER A 184 13.56 1.45 0.88
N ALA A 185 12.64 0.57 0.45
CA ALA A 185 11.45 0.96 -0.27
C ALA A 185 10.31 -0.05 -0.10
N GLU A 186 9.10 0.36 -0.46
CA GLU A 186 7.93 -0.52 -0.59
C GLU A 186 6.92 0.05 -1.59
N THR A 187 6.55 -0.77 -2.58
CA THR A 187 5.40 -0.52 -3.45
C THR A 187 4.18 -1.32 -3.01
N ARG A 188 3.01 -0.67 -2.99
CA ARG A 188 1.71 -1.29 -2.77
C ARG A 188 0.72 -0.83 -3.83
N TYR A 189 -0.20 -1.70 -4.21
CA TYR A 189 -1.32 -1.32 -5.07
C TYR A 189 -2.67 -1.57 -4.41
N GLN A 190 -3.68 -0.90 -4.93
CA GLN A 190 -5.08 -1.11 -4.59
C GLN A 190 -5.89 -1.14 -5.88
N ILE A 191 -6.77 -2.12 -6.00
CA ILE A 191 -7.77 -2.17 -7.06
C ILE A 191 -9.02 -1.45 -6.57
N TYR A 192 -9.59 -0.59 -7.41
CA TYR A 192 -10.82 0.13 -7.11
C TYR A 192 -11.70 0.27 -8.35
N ARG A 193 -12.99 0.52 -8.12
CA ARG A 193 -13.99 0.74 -9.16
C ARG A 193 -14.09 2.22 -9.47
N VAL A 194 -14.03 2.55 -10.76
CA VAL A 194 -14.35 3.89 -11.27
C VAL A 194 -15.75 3.87 -11.86
N ASN A 195 -16.56 4.87 -11.51
CA ASN A 195 -17.89 5.10 -12.09
C ASN A 195 -17.86 6.43 -12.85
N PRO A 196 -17.52 6.42 -14.16
CA PRO A 196 -17.50 7.64 -14.95
C PRO A 196 -18.92 8.21 -15.10
N VAL A 197 -19.02 9.54 -15.21
CA VAL A 197 -20.32 10.24 -15.43
C VAL A 197 -21.00 9.74 -16.71
N ASN A 198 -20.20 9.53 -17.76
CA ASN A 198 -20.64 8.99 -19.04
C ASN A 198 -19.83 7.73 -19.35
N GLY A 199 -20.44 6.56 -19.21
CA GLY A 199 -19.83 5.27 -19.56
C GLY A 199 -20.06 4.18 -18.52
N SER A 200 -19.62 2.98 -18.84
CA SER A 200 -19.68 1.85 -17.90
C SER A 200 -18.61 1.98 -16.83
N ALA A 201 -18.94 1.51 -15.62
CA ALA A 201 -17.94 1.35 -14.57
C ALA A 201 -16.85 0.37 -15.00
N TYR A 202 -15.64 0.50 -14.45
CA TYR A 202 -14.51 -0.39 -14.71
C TYR A 202 -13.64 -0.50 -13.46
N LEU A 203 -12.83 -1.55 -13.37
CA LEU A 203 -11.80 -1.67 -12.34
C LEU A 203 -10.49 -1.08 -12.83
N THR A 204 -9.77 -0.42 -11.94
CA THR A 204 -8.41 0.07 -12.18
C THR A 204 -7.60 -0.03 -10.91
N GLN A 205 -6.30 0.17 -11.04
CA GLN A 205 -5.34 0.16 -9.96
C GLN A 205 -4.84 1.56 -9.64
N ARG A 206 -4.36 1.74 -8.41
CA ARG A 206 -3.50 2.86 -7.99
C ARG A 206 -2.36 2.33 -7.15
N PHE A 207 -1.23 3.01 -7.16
CA PHE A 207 -0.05 2.61 -6.42
C PHE A 207 0.39 3.66 -5.41
N ASN A 208 0.95 3.17 -4.31
CA ASN A 208 1.65 3.97 -3.32
C ASN A 208 3.06 3.38 -3.15
N ILE A 209 4.06 4.23 -3.31
CA ILE A 209 5.47 3.89 -3.15
C ILE A 209 6.00 4.69 -1.96
N LEU A 210 6.60 3.99 -1.00
CA LEU A 210 7.35 4.58 0.10
C LEU A 210 8.85 4.42 -0.20
N LEU A 211 9.59 5.52 -0.34
CA LEU A 211 11.04 5.50 -0.52
C LEU A 211 11.74 6.15 0.67
N ARG A 212 12.67 5.41 1.27
CA ARG A 212 13.46 5.89 2.40
C ARG A 212 14.37 7.03 1.96
N PRO A 213 14.40 8.17 2.68
CA PRO A 213 15.22 9.31 2.29
C PRO A 213 16.70 9.21 2.68
N SER A 214 17.07 8.31 3.60
CA SER A 214 18.39 8.31 4.23
C SER A 214 19.49 7.59 3.41
N GLN A 215 19.28 7.42 2.10
CA GLN A 215 20.22 6.75 1.19
C GLN A 215 20.99 7.78 0.35
N THR A 216 22.06 7.35 -0.30
CA THR A 216 22.73 8.20 -1.31
C THR A 216 21.84 8.36 -2.53
N GLU A 217 22.03 9.43 -3.30
CA GLU A 217 21.29 9.71 -4.53
C GLU A 217 21.25 8.52 -5.50
N GLU A 218 22.40 7.86 -5.73
CA GLU A 218 22.51 6.67 -6.59
C GLU A 218 21.57 5.53 -6.12
N TYR A 219 21.50 5.29 -4.81
CA TYR A 219 20.62 4.25 -4.26
C TYR A 219 19.15 4.69 -4.22
N ILE A 220 18.86 5.99 -4.04
CA ILE A 220 17.49 6.52 -4.16
C ILE A 220 16.99 6.32 -5.59
N ARG A 221 17.80 6.69 -6.59
CA ARG A 221 17.47 6.51 -8.02
C ARG A 221 17.29 5.04 -8.37
N ALA A 222 18.17 4.16 -7.87
CA ALA A 222 18.04 2.71 -8.04
C ALA A 222 16.73 2.17 -7.46
N ALA A 223 16.40 2.53 -6.21
CA ALA A 223 15.17 2.12 -5.56
C ALA A 223 13.95 2.68 -6.31
N ALA A 224 13.97 3.96 -6.70
CA ALA A 224 12.89 4.58 -7.45
C ALA A 224 12.65 3.89 -8.81
N ARG A 225 13.70 3.53 -9.57
CA ARG A 225 13.58 2.72 -10.79
C ARG A 225 12.89 1.39 -10.53
N HIS A 226 13.32 0.68 -9.50
CA HIS A 226 12.81 -0.63 -9.12
C HIS A 226 11.32 -0.58 -8.77
N GLU A 227 10.97 0.29 -7.83
CA GLU A 227 9.60 0.46 -7.36
C GLU A 227 8.67 1.00 -8.45
N LEU A 228 9.15 1.92 -9.30
CA LEU A 228 8.40 2.34 -10.48
C LEU A 228 8.17 1.16 -11.44
N GLY A 229 9.16 0.30 -11.67
CA GLY A 229 8.99 -0.91 -12.47
C GLY A 229 7.83 -1.78 -11.98
N HIS A 230 7.72 -1.97 -10.67
CA HIS A 230 6.57 -2.63 -10.05
C HIS A 230 5.25 -1.89 -10.31
N ALA A 231 5.23 -0.58 -10.08
CA ALA A 231 4.03 0.25 -10.27
C ALA A 231 3.57 0.37 -11.73
N LEU A 232 4.48 0.18 -12.69
CA LEU A 232 4.19 0.16 -14.11
C LEU A 232 3.74 -1.22 -14.61
N GLY A 233 3.88 -2.27 -13.80
CA GLY A 233 3.27 -3.57 -14.07
C GLY A 233 4.18 -4.78 -13.86
N ILE A 234 5.50 -4.57 -13.68
CA ILE A 234 6.46 -5.66 -13.43
C ILE A 234 6.35 -6.14 -11.98
N TRP A 235 5.25 -6.84 -11.66
CA TRP A 235 4.95 -7.33 -10.31
C TRP A 235 5.66 -8.65 -10.02
N GLY A 236 6.99 -8.56 -9.88
CA GLY A 236 7.92 -9.67 -9.71
C GLY A 236 9.35 -9.15 -9.86
N HIS A 237 10.34 -10.04 -9.87
CA HIS A 237 11.74 -9.64 -9.91
C HIS A 237 12.49 -10.34 -11.02
N SER A 238 13.52 -9.67 -11.53
CA SER A 238 14.57 -10.34 -12.29
C SER A 238 15.49 -11.12 -11.35
N LEU A 239 16.08 -12.19 -11.87
CA LEU A 239 17.14 -12.95 -11.21
C LEU A 239 18.55 -12.43 -11.58
N SER A 240 18.67 -11.44 -12.46
CA SER A 240 19.96 -10.89 -12.91
C SER A 240 20.26 -9.55 -12.26
N GLU A 241 21.46 -9.43 -11.67
CA GLU A 241 21.94 -8.18 -11.05
C GLU A 241 22.18 -7.02 -12.02
N THR A 242 22.11 -7.28 -13.32
CA THR A 242 22.23 -6.27 -14.39
C THR A 242 20.91 -5.58 -14.72
N ASP A 243 19.81 -6.02 -14.13
CA ASP A 243 18.47 -5.52 -14.40
C ASP A 243 18.00 -4.63 -13.25
N ALA A 244 17.25 -3.56 -13.56
CA ALA A 244 16.75 -2.65 -12.54
C ALA A 244 15.81 -3.35 -11.55
N LEU A 245 15.11 -4.41 -12.01
CA LEU A 245 14.17 -5.19 -11.20
C LEU A 245 14.82 -6.38 -10.48
N TYR A 246 16.15 -6.41 -10.35
CA TYR A 246 16.81 -7.39 -9.49
C TYR A 246 16.39 -7.23 -8.03
N PHE A 247 16.05 -8.33 -7.35
CA PHE A 247 15.44 -8.31 -6.01
C PHE A 247 16.34 -7.75 -4.88
N SER A 248 17.63 -7.53 -5.15
CA SER A 248 18.62 -7.16 -4.14
C SER A 248 19.38 -5.92 -4.54
N GLN A 249 19.70 -5.07 -3.57
CA GLN A 249 20.53 -3.89 -3.81
C GLN A 249 21.96 -4.33 -4.14
N VAL A 250 22.52 -3.78 -5.22
CA VAL A 250 23.89 -4.06 -5.69
C VAL A 250 24.76 -2.82 -5.57
N ARG A 251 26.08 -3.00 -5.56
CA ARG A 251 27.04 -1.90 -5.34
C ARG A 251 27.00 -0.82 -6.42
N ASN A 252 26.80 -1.22 -7.68
CA ASN A 252 26.69 -0.31 -8.82
C ASN A 252 25.32 -0.59 -9.47
N PRO A 253 24.25 0.09 -9.02
CA PRO A 253 22.91 -0.20 -9.50
C PRO A 253 22.78 0.01 -11.02
N PRO A 254 22.22 -0.96 -11.76
CA PRO A 254 22.08 -0.84 -13.19
C PRO A 254 21.01 0.21 -13.58
N PRO A 255 21.07 0.74 -14.82
CA PRO A 255 19.92 1.43 -15.41
C PRO A 255 18.81 0.42 -15.75
N ILE A 256 17.68 0.93 -16.26
CA ILE A 256 16.64 0.08 -16.86
C ILE A 256 17.25 -0.70 -18.03
N SER A 257 17.22 -2.03 -17.94
CA SER A 257 17.79 -2.93 -18.94
C SER A 257 16.81 -3.20 -20.09
N PRO A 258 17.31 -3.66 -21.27
CA PRO A 258 16.43 -4.17 -22.33
C PRO A 258 15.52 -5.32 -21.85
N ARG A 259 15.98 -6.15 -20.91
CA ARG A 259 15.18 -7.24 -20.34
C ARG A 259 14.02 -6.73 -19.49
N ASP A 260 14.21 -5.63 -18.75
CA ASP A 260 13.14 -4.96 -18.01
C ASP A 260 12.05 -4.48 -18.97
N VAL A 261 12.45 -3.81 -20.06
CA VAL A 261 11.51 -3.27 -21.06
C VAL A 261 10.82 -4.38 -21.86
N ASN A 262 11.54 -5.44 -22.22
CA ASN A 262 10.96 -6.61 -22.88
C ASN A 262 9.93 -7.29 -21.99
N THR A 263 10.23 -7.43 -20.69
CA THR A 263 9.29 -7.99 -19.70
C THR A 263 8.06 -7.10 -19.57
N LEU A 264 8.23 -5.78 -19.45
CA LEU A 264 7.12 -4.82 -19.42
C LEU A 264 6.24 -4.93 -20.68
N LYS A 265 6.85 -4.95 -21.87
CA LYS A 265 6.14 -5.13 -23.13
C LYS A 265 5.36 -6.45 -23.14
N ARG A 266 5.95 -7.54 -22.65
CA ARG A 266 5.29 -8.85 -22.60
C ARG A 266 4.09 -8.85 -21.66
N ILE A 267 4.18 -8.17 -20.52
CA ILE A 267 3.08 -7.95 -19.57
C ILE A 267 1.92 -7.20 -20.23
N TYR A 268 2.21 -6.12 -20.96
CA TYR A 268 1.20 -5.30 -21.64
C TYR A 268 0.52 -6.01 -22.82
N GLN A 269 1.07 -7.14 -23.28
CA GLN A 269 0.44 -8.01 -24.27
C GLN A 269 -0.47 -9.08 -23.65
N GLN A 270 -0.56 -9.16 -22.32
CA GLN A 270 -1.36 -10.16 -21.65
C GLN A 270 -2.79 -9.70 -21.43
N PRO A 271 -3.75 -10.64 -21.36
CA PRO A 271 -5.12 -10.31 -21.01
C PRO A 271 -5.24 -9.89 -19.55
N THR A 272 -6.11 -8.91 -19.29
CA THR A 272 -6.46 -8.41 -17.96
C THR A 272 -7.93 -8.02 -17.92
N GLN A 273 -8.53 -7.99 -16.74
CA GLN A 273 -9.87 -7.45 -16.52
C GLN A 273 -9.83 -5.94 -16.20
N LEU A 274 -8.65 -5.43 -15.84
CA LEU A 274 -8.44 -4.02 -15.49
C LEU A 274 -8.65 -3.14 -16.72
N GLY A 275 -9.28 -1.99 -16.52
CA GLY A 275 -9.53 -1.00 -17.56
C GLY A 275 -10.69 -1.31 -18.52
N TRP A 276 -11.33 -2.47 -18.42
CA TRP A 276 -12.48 -2.85 -19.25
C TRP A 276 -13.82 -2.55 -18.56
N PRO A 277 -14.87 -2.19 -19.34
CA PRO A 277 -16.23 -2.07 -18.84
C PRO A 277 -16.68 -3.30 -18.04
N LEU A 278 -17.27 -3.08 -16.86
CA LEU A 278 -18.01 -4.10 -16.13
C LEU A 278 -19.30 -4.43 -16.88
N ASN A 279 -19.70 -5.70 -16.83
CA ASN A 279 -20.91 -6.23 -17.46
C ASN A 279 -22.15 -6.02 -16.59
#